data_AF-A0A7R8W2T3-F1
#
_entry.id   AF-A0A7R8W2T3-F1
#
_cell.length_a   1.000
_cell.length_b   1.000
_cell.length_c   1.000
_cell.angle_alpha   90.00
_cell.angle_beta   90.00
_cell.angle_gamma   90.00
#
_symmetry.space_group_name_H-M   'P 1'
#
loop_
_entity.id
_entity.type
_entity.pdbx_description
1 polymer ?
#
loop_
_entity_poly.entity_id
_entity_poly.type
_entity_poly.pdbx_seq_one_letter_code
_entity_poly.pdbx_strand_id
1 'polypeptide(L)'
;MSRPGGRLPDPKDVSAELMTLTYGALVTQMLKDYEKPEEVNKQLDRMGYNIGVRIIEDFLARTGAGRCNDFKETADRLQVQLDVQASISQDQLKCDSTTEIRVRFIKRLEDAIPPGED
;
A
#
# COMPACT_ATOMS: atom_id res chain seq x y z
N MET A 1 5.63 -15.69 37.77
CA MET A 1 4.54 -16.21 36.91
C MET A 1 4.43 -15.31 35.69
N SER A 2 5.38 -15.44 34.77
CA SER A 2 5.34 -14.69 33.50
C SER A 2 4.45 -15.51 32.57
N ARG A 3 3.28 -14.97 32.22
CA ARG A 3 2.43 -15.55 31.18
C ARG A 3 3.29 -15.71 29.92
N PRO A 4 3.43 -16.90 29.33
CA PRO A 4 3.95 -17.01 27.98
C PRO A 4 2.98 -16.21 27.12
N GLY A 5 3.46 -15.12 26.53
CA GLY A 5 2.72 -14.37 25.52
C GLY A 5 2.27 -15.36 24.47
N GLY A 6 0.96 -15.59 24.39
CA GLY A 6 0.39 -16.44 23.37
C GLY A 6 0.89 -15.91 22.03
N ARG A 7 1.66 -16.74 21.33
CA ARG A 7 1.90 -16.56 19.90
C ARG A 7 0.52 -16.38 19.29
N LEU A 8 0.19 -15.15 18.89
CA LEU A 8 -0.91 -14.92 17.97
C LEU A 8 -0.67 -15.90 16.83
N PRO A 9 -1.68 -16.68 16.40
CA PRO A 9 -1.49 -17.61 15.30
C PRO A 9 -0.82 -16.85 14.15
N ASP A 10 0.29 -17.39 13.63
CA ASP A 10 0.92 -16.91 12.39
C ASP A 10 -0.23 -16.65 11.41
N PRO A 11 -0.34 -15.45 10.80
CA PRO A 11 -1.40 -15.13 9.86
C PRO A 11 -1.30 -16.12 8.71
N LYS A 12 -2.00 -17.24 8.88
CA LYS A 12 -1.85 -18.48 8.13
C LYS A 12 -1.99 -18.15 6.67
N ASP A 13 -1.04 -18.63 5.88
CA ASP A 13 -0.91 -18.46 4.43
C ASP A 13 -2.27 -18.44 3.73
N VAL A 14 -2.85 -17.24 3.60
CA VAL A 14 -4.07 -17.05 2.83
C VAL A 14 -3.65 -17.25 1.38
N SER A 15 -4.27 -18.23 0.70
CA SER A 15 -3.93 -18.51 -0.70
C SER A 15 -4.01 -17.24 -1.53
N ALA A 16 -2.95 -16.96 -2.31
CA ALA A 16 -2.92 -15.85 -3.25
C ALA A 16 -4.10 -15.91 -4.23
N GLU A 17 -4.62 -17.11 -4.52
CA GLU A 17 -5.80 -17.30 -5.35
C GLU A 17 -7.06 -16.73 -4.69
N LEU A 18 -7.22 -16.93 -3.37
CA LEU A 18 -8.38 -16.38 -2.65
C LEU A 18 -8.35 -14.85 -2.68
N MET A 19 -7.18 -14.25 -2.47
CA MET A 19 -7.02 -12.79 -2.57
C MET A 19 -7.32 -12.30 -3.99
N THR A 20 -6.80 -12.99 -5.01
CA THR A 20 -7.00 -12.65 -6.43
C THR A 20 -8.48 -12.72 -6.82
N LEU A 21 -9.19 -13.78 -6.42
CA LEU A 21 -10.62 -13.93 -6.69
C LEU A 21 -11.45 -12.88 -5.95
N THR A 22 -11.10 -12.57 -4.71
CA THR A 22 -11.78 -11.53 -3.92
C THR A 22 -11.59 -10.15 -4.55
N TYR A 23 -10.37 -9.82 -4.97
CA TYR A 23 -10.08 -8.57 -5.67
C TYR A 23 -10.80 -8.51 -7.03
N GLY A 24 -10.84 -9.62 -7.79
CA GLY A 24 -11.59 -9.72 -9.03
C GLY A 24 -13.10 -9.50 -8.84
N ALA A 25 -13.70 -10.06 -7.78
CA ALA A 25 -15.09 -9.85 -7.44
C ALA A 25 -15.38 -8.38 -7.09
N LEU A 26 -14.49 -7.74 -6.32
CA LEU A 26 -14.58 -6.31 -5.99
C LEU A 26 -14.54 -5.45 -7.27
N VAL A 27 -13.54 -5.66 -8.14
CA VAL A 27 -13.41 -4.91 -9.40
C VAL A 27 -14.62 -5.14 -10.31
N THR A 28 -15.11 -6.37 -10.40
CA THR A 28 -16.32 -6.70 -11.18
C THR A 28 -17.54 -5.94 -10.66
N GLN A 29 -17.69 -5.85 -9.34
CA GLN A 29 -18.78 -5.08 -8.74
C GLN A 29 -18.64 -3.58 -9.04
N MET A 30 -17.43 -3.03 -8.91
CA MET A 30 -17.18 -1.63 -9.25
C MET A 30 -17.43 -1.31 -10.72
N LEU A 31 -17.06 -2.19 -11.65
CA LEU A 31 -17.36 -2.00 -13.08
C LEU A 31 -18.86 -2.05 -13.40
N LYS A 32 -19.67 -2.70 -12.56
CA LYS A 32 -21.14 -2.66 -12.68
C LYS A 32 -21.72 -1.36 -12.10
N ASP A 33 -21.15 -0.89 -11.00
CA ASP A 33 -21.62 0.29 -10.29
C ASP A 33 -21.16 1.61 -10.96
N TYR A 34 -19.99 1.58 -11.63
CA TYR A 34 -19.41 2.68 -12.37
C TYR A 34 -19.34 2.33 -13.86
N GLU A 35 -20.01 3.12 -14.71
CA GLU A 35 -20.00 2.91 -16.17
C GLU A 35 -18.68 3.30 -16.85
N LYS A 36 -17.76 3.96 -16.12
CA LYS A 36 -16.50 4.49 -16.66
C LYS A 36 -15.28 3.89 -15.95
N PRO A 37 -14.33 3.28 -16.68
CA PRO A 37 -13.15 2.65 -16.09
C PRO A 37 -12.23 3.65 -15.36
N GLU A 38 -12.23 4.93 -15.77
CA GLU A 38 -11.44 5.97 -15.11
C GLU A 38 -11.91 6.22 -13.67
N GLU A 39 -13.22 6.15 -13.42
CA GLU A 39 -13.77 6.32 -12.08
C GLU A 39 -13.47 5.10 -11.21
N VAL A 40 -13.53 3.90 -11.77
CA VAL A 40 -13.10 2.67 -11.08
C VAL A 40 -11.64 2.77 -10.64
N ASN A 41 -10.74 3.22 -11.53
CA ASN A 41 -9.33 3.40 -11.20
C ASN A 41 -9.10 4.40 -10.05
N LYS A 42 -9.82 5.54 -10.05
CA LYS A 42 -9.75 6.51 -8.94
C LYS A 42 -10.19 5.91 -7.61
N GLN A 43 -11.25 5.09 -7.63
CA GLN A 43 -11.74 4.44 -6.42
C GLN A 43 -10.79 3.34 -5.93
N LEU A 44 -10.21 2.55 -6.85
CA LEU A 44 -9.19 1.55 -6.52
C LEU A 44 -7.95 2.19 -5.90
N ASP A 45 -7.48 3.30 -6.46
CA ASP A 45 -6.36 4.08 -5.93
C ASP A 45 -6.65 4.59 -4.51
N ARG A 46 -7.85 5.17 -4.28
CA ARG A 46 -8.28 5.63 -2.96
C ARG A 46 -8.35 4.50 -1.93
N MET A 47 -8.90 3.33 -2.32
CA MET A 47 -8.93 2.16 -1.44
C MET A 47 -7.53 1.67 -1.12
N GLY A 48 -6.64 1.59 -2.12
CA GLY A 48 -5.24 1.21 -1.96
C GLY A 48 -4.49 2.13 -1.01
N TYR A 49 -4.68 3.45 -1.13
CA TYR A 49 -4.10 4.43 -0.22
C TYR A 49 -4.54 4.20 1.23
N ASN A 50 -5.85 4.04 1.47
CA ASN A 50 -6.38 3.81 2.82
C ASN A 50 -5.92 2.48 3.41
N ILE A 51 -5.76 1.45 2.57
CA ILE A 51 -5.20 0.16 2.98
C ILE A 51 -3.73 0.33 3.36
N GLY A 52 -2.93 1.01 2.52
CA GLY A 52 -1.52 1.26 2.75
C GLY A 52 -1.24 1.98 4.07
N VAL A 53 -2.01 3.04 4.37
CA VAL A 53 -1.92 3.80 5.62
C VAL A 53 -2.17 2.93 6.86
N ARG A 54 -2.91 1.83 6.75
CA ARG A 54 -3.16 0.91 7.87
C ARG A 54 -2.13 -0.22 7.94
N ILE A 55 -1.66 -0.70 6.79
CA ILE A 55 -0.67 -1.78 6.72
C ILE A 55 0.71 -1.29 7.17
N ILE A 56 1.04 -0.02 6.93
CA ILE A 56 2.36 0.53 7.28
C ILE A 56 2.67 0.40 8.78
N GLU A 57 1.68 0.55 9.66
CA GLU A 57 1.88 0.40 11.11
C GLU A 57 2.33 -1.02 11.49
N ASP A 58 1.66 -2.04 10.93
CA ASP A 58 2.02 -3.45 11.15
C ASP A 58 3.35 -3.80 10.47
N PHE A 59 3.63 -3.23 9.30
CA PHE A 59 4.91 -3.39 8.60
C PHE A 59 6.08 -2.83 9.43
N LEU A 60 5.96 -1.60 9.96
CA LEU A 60 6.99 -0.97 10.79
C LEU A 60 7.21 -1.77 12.09
N ALA A 61 6.12 -2.24 12.72
CA ALA A 61 6.19 -3.03 13.95
C ALA A 61 6.89 -4.39 13.75
N ARG A 62 6.70 -5.05 12.60
CA ARG A 62 7.27 -6.37 12.31
C ARG A 62 8.69 -6.32 11.76
N THR A 63 9.00 -5.32 10.94
CA THR A 63 10.30 -5.24 10.25
C THR A 63 11.35 -4.49 11.05
N GLY A 64 10.96 -3.70 12.06
CA GLY A 64 11.88 -2.84 12.80
C GLY A 64 12.49 -1.73 11.92
N ALA A 65 11.84 -1.42 10.79
CA ALA A 65 12.26 -0.34 9.92
C ALA A 65 12.22 1.00 10.66
N GLY A 66 13.40 1.63 10.84
CA GLY A 66 13.51 2.98 11.39
C GLY A 66 13.01 4.07 10.43
N ARG A 67 13.11 5.35 10.84
CA ARG A 67 12.84 6.50 9.97
C ARG A 67 13.74 6.44 8.72
N CYS A 68 13.14 6.50 7.54
CA CYS A 68 13.86 6.50 6.26
C CYS A 68 14.42 7.90 5.99
N ASN A 69 15.70 8.00 5.66
CA ASN A 69 16.35 9.31 5.48
C ASN A 69 16.50 9.72 4.01
N ASP A 70 16.31 8.81 3.06
CA ASP A 70 16.33 9.11 1.62
C ASP A 70 15.29 8.30 0.82
N PHE A 71 15.07 8.70 -0.43
CA PHE A 71 14.06 8.08 -1.30
C PHE A 71 14.41 6.63 -1.66
N LYS A 72 15.69 6.27 -1.67
CA LYS A 72 16.13 4.91 -1.97
C LYS A 72 15.74 3.98 -0.82
N GLU A 73 16.04 4.37 0.41
CA GLU A 73 15.65 3.65 1.62
C GLU A 73 14.13 3.61 1.81
N THR A 74 13.43 4.68 1.42
CA THR A 74 11.96 4.73 1.46
C THR A 74 11.32 3.88 0.35
N ALA A 75 11.92 3.81 -0.84
CA ALA A 75 11.46 2.92 -1.91
C ALA A 75 11.59 1.45 -1.51
N ASP A 76 12.58 1.11 -0.69
CA ASP A 76 12.74 -0.23 -0.13
C ASP A 76 11.74 -0.54 1.02
N ARG A 77 11.08 0.48 1.61
CA ARG A 77 10.32 0.35 2.88
C ARG A 77 8.93 1.04 2.93
N LEU A 78 8.49 1.56 1.80
CA LEU A 78 7.32 2.42 1.50
C LEU A 78 6.28 2.68 2.61
N GLN A 79 6.47 3.79 3.34
CA GLN A 79 5.56 4.95 3.49
C GLN A 79 5.94 5.75 4.75
N VAL A 80 6.92 6.66 4.66
CA VAL A 80 7.20 7.63 5.74
C VAL A 80 7.56 8.98 5.12
N GLN A 81 6.79 10.04 5.43
CA GLN A 81 7.12 11.45 5.15
C GLN A 81 7.50 11.82 3.70
N LEU A 82 7.18 10.98 2.71
CA LEU A 82 7.38 11.28 1.31
C LEU A 82 6.04 11.32 0.58
N ASP A 83 5.83 12.38 -0.19
CA ASP A 83 4.80 12.46 -1.20
C ASP A 83 5.34 11.81 -2.48
N VAL A 84 4.63 10.78 -2.95
CA VAL A 84 5.03 9.95 -4.10
C VAL A 84 3.85 9.76 -5.03
N GLN A 85 4.13 9.71 -6.34
CA GLN A 85 3.16 9.34 -7.36
C GLN A 85 3.49 7.94 -7.87
N ALA A 86 2.57 6.99 -7.66
CA ALA A 86 2.66 5.66 -8.26
C ALA A 86 1.75 5.59 -9.51
N SER A 87 2.23 4.97 -10.58
CA SER A 87 1.45 4.77 -11.82
C SER A 87 1.88 3.48 -12.52
N ILE A 88 0.93 2.79 -13.15
CA ILE A 88 1.23 1.61 -13.97
C ILE A 88 1.76 2.10 -15.33
N SER A 89 3.01 1.76 -15.67
CA SER A 89 3.61 2.10 -16.97
C SER A 89 3.49 0.99 -18.01
N GLN A 90 3.45 -0.27 -17.58
CA GLN A 90 3.22 -1.44 -18.42
C GLN A 90 2.32 -2.43 -17.69
N ASP A 91 1.46 -3.15 -18.42
CA ASP A 91 0.50 -4.09 -17.87
C ASP A 91 0.33 -5.32 -18.78
N GLN A 92 0.66 -6.51 -18.27
CA GLN A 92 0.46 -7.76 -19.01
C GLN A 92 -1.00 -8.01 -19.40
N LEU A 93 -1.98 -7.49 -18.65
CA LEU A 93 -3.40 -7.57 -19.03
C LEU A 93 -3.72 -6.77 -20.29
N LYS A 94 -2.87 -5.82 -20.68
CA LYS A 94 -2.93 -5.05 -21.92
C LYS A 94 -1.99 -5.58 -23.01
N CYS A 95 -1.46 -6.78 -22.82
CA CYS A 95 -0.51 -7.45 -23.70
C CYS A 95 0.91 -6.84 -23.72
N ASP A 96 1.32 -6.14 -22.66
CA ASP A 96 2.73 -5.82 -22.46
C ASP A 96 3.50 -7.07 -22.00
N SER A 97 4.84 -7.07 -22.17
CA SER A 97 5.70 -8.19 -21.75
C SER A 97 5.76 -8.39 -20.24
N THR A 98 5.58 -7.30 -19.50
CA THR A 98 5.82 -7.20 -18.06
C THR A 98 4.87 -6.18 -17.47
N THR A 99 4.51 -6.38 -16.20
CA THR A 99 3.78 -5.36 -15.44
C THR A 99 4.80 -4.49 -14.73
N GLU A 100 4.82 -3.19 -15.04
CA GLU A 100 5.75 -2.22 -14.44
C GLU A 100 4.97 -1.14 -13.69
N ILE A 101 5.36 -0.92 -12.43
CA ILE A 101 4.85 0.19 -11.61
C ILE A 101 5.96 1.23 -11.49
N ARG A 102 5.68 2.45 -11.94
CA ARG A 102 6.57 3.60 -11.83
C ARG A 102 6.21 4.41 -10.60
N VAL A 103 7.18 4.55 -9.69
CA VAL A 103 7.07 5.41 -8.51
C VAL A 103 7.95 6.63 -8.71
N ARG A 104 7.33 7.82 -8.65
CA ARG A 104 7.99 9.11 -8.76
C ARG A 104 7.94 9.84 -7.42
N PHE A 105 9.09 10.22 -6.91
CA PHE A 105 9.17 11.16 -5.78
C PHE A 105 8.60 12.53 -6.19
N ILE A 106 7.67 13.06 -5.40
CA ILE A 106 7.16 14.43 -5.57
C ILE A 106 7.93 15.36 -4.63
N LYS A 107 7.80 15.16 -3.31
CA LYS A 107 8.39 16.02 -2.29
C LYS A 107 8.46 15.31 -0.94
N ARG A 108 9.27 15.83 -0.01
CA ARG A 108 9.16 15.45 1.40
C ARG A 108 7.96 16.18 2.00
N LEU A 109 7.19 15.47 2.80
CA LEU A 109 6.20 16.06 3.68
C LEU A 109 6.95 16.53 4.92
N GLU A 110 6.92 17.84 5.17
CA GLU A 110 7.42 18.40 6.42
C GLU A 110 6.43 18.02 7.54
N ASP A 111 6.95 17.54 8.67
CA ASP A 111 6.14 17.36 9.86
C ASP A 111 5.57 18.73 10.25
N ALA A 112 4.25 18.88 10.24
CA ALA A 112 3.61 19.94 10.99
C ALA A 112 3.85 19.63 12.47
N ILE A 113 4.95 20.15 13.01
CA ILE A 113 5.20 20.18 14.45
C ILE A 113 3.98 20.92 15.05
N PRO A 114 3.13 20.27 15.85
CA PRO A 114 2.06 21.00 16.53
C PRO A 114 2.75 22.07 17.40
N PRO A 115 2.32 23.34 17.31
CA PRO A 115 2.92 24.40 18.11
C PRO A 115 2.67 24.12 19.59
N GLY A 116 3.69 23.68 20.35
CA GLY A 116 3.60 23.67 21.82
C GLY A 116 4.29 22.56 22.61
N GLU A 117 5.43 22.00 22.21
CA GLU A 117 6.29 21.27 23.17
C GLU A 117 7.75 21.75 23.06
N ASP A 118 8.10 22.70 23.92
CA ASP A 118 9.47 22.97 24.41
C ASP A 118 9.68 22.21 25.74
#